data_AF-A0AAE0FLE5-F1
#
_entry.id   AF-A0AAE0FLE5-F1
#
_cell.length_a   1.000
_cell.length_b   1.000
_cell.length_c   1.000
_cell.angle_alpha   90.00
_cell.angle_beta   90.00
_cell.angle_gamma   90.00
#
_symmetry.space_group_name_H-M   'P 1'
#
loop_
_entity.id
_entity.type
_entity.pdbx_description
1 polymer ?
#
loop_
_entity_poly.entity_id
_entity_poly.type
_entity_poly.pdbx_seq_one_letter_code
_entity_poly.pdbx_strand_id
1 'polypeptide(L)'
;MSSELQSFFQATSVSEDKNKVPYISTVEAKQYPIIGTQWHPEKNLFEWTSTEAIPHGADAAKLAQRVANLLVDRARRSCHKPSPAEVEDLLIYNYSPVYPAKGSSKLSAEERLNKQLREMALSEANSRDRLKAARKEKEKLAQT
;
A
#
# COMPACT_ATOMS: atom_id res chain seq x y z
N MET A 1 23.55 -18.84 4.81
CA MET A 1 22.42 -18.78 5.76
C MET A 1 22.95 -19.20 7.11
N SER A 2 22.73 -18.41 8.17
CA SER A 2 23.30 -18.72 9.50
C SER A 2 22.68 -20.00 10.10
N SER A 3 23.32 -20.56 11.14
CA SER A 3 22.82 -21.72 11.88
C SER A 3 21.40 -21.49 12.42
N GLU A 4 21.12 -20.28 12.88
CA GLU A 4 19.83 -19.87 13.43
C GLU A 4 18.75 -19.88 12.34
N LEU A 5 19.04 -19.27 11.18
CA LEU A 5 18.10 -19.26 10.07
C LEU A 5 17.86 -20.68 9.52
N GLN A 6 18.92 -21.49 9.35
CA GLN A 6 18.79 -22.86 8.86
C GLN A 6 18.02 -23.77 9.81
N SER A 7 18.14 -23.55 11.12
CA SER A 7 17.38 -24.31 12.12
C SER A 7 15.91 -23.90 12.10
N PHE A 8 15.60 -22.61 11.96
CA PHE A 8 14.24 -22.08 12.00
C PHE A 8 13.44 -22.25 10.70
N PHE A 9 14.06 -21.98 9.55
CA PHE A 9 13.42 -21.96 8.24
C PHE A 9 13.84 -23.16 7.37
N GLN A 10 12.92 -23.59 6.52
CA GLN A 10 13.17 -24.46 5.38
C GLN A 10 13.02 -23.63 4.10
N ALA A 11 14.04 -23.64 3.24
CA ALA A 11 13.92 -23.08 1.90
C ALA A 11 13.02 -24.00 1.05
N THR A 12 11.96 -23.45 0.50
CA THR A 12 10.99 -24.19 -0.35
C THR A 12 11.16 -23.86 -1.82
N SER A 13 11.79 -22.74 -2.15
CA SER A 13 12.25 -22.44 -3.52
C SER A 13 13.53 -21.62 -3.53
N VAL A 14 14.29 -21.79 -4.61
CA VAL A 14 15.44 -20.97 -4.98
C VAL A 14 15.22 -20.36 -6.36
N SER A 15 15.88 -19.25 -6.62
CA SER A 15 15.85 -18.57 -7.91
C SER A 15 17.23 -17.99 -8.22
N GLU A 16 17.45 -17.58 -9.46
CA GLU A 16 18.72 -16.99 -9.91
C GLU A 16 18.55 -15.50 -10.16
N ASP A 17 19.58 -14.73 -9.82
CA ASP A 17 19.64 -13.32 -10.21
C ASP A 17 20.13 -13.14 -11.66
N LYS A 18 20.34 -11.88 -12.07
CA LYS A 18 20.84 -11.55 -13.42
C LYS A 18 22.24 -12.10 -13.71
N ASN A 19 23.04 -12.34 -12.66
CA ASN A 19 24.40 -12.87 -12.73
C ASN A 19 24.44 -14.38 -12.45
N LYS A 20 23.30 -15.07 -12.46
CA LYS A 20 23.18 -16.51 -12.19
C LYS A 20 23.57 -16.92 -10.78
N VAL A 21 23.53 -15.99 -9.84
CA VAL A 21 23.75 -16.29 -8.42
C VAL A 21 22.45 -16.83 -7.82
N PRO A 22 22.45 -18.06 -7.27
CA PRO A 22 21.26 -18.62 -6.63
C PRO A 22 20.99 -17.91 -5.31
N TYR A 23 19.72 -17.61 -5.06
CA TYR A 23 19.21 -17.07 -3.81
C TYR A 23 17.91 -17.78 -3.40
N ILE A 24 17.60 -17.74 -2.11
CA ILE A 24 16.37 -18.32 -1.58
C ILE A 24 15.21 -17.38 -1.92
N SER A 25 14.22 -17.89 -2.66
CA SER A 25 13.07 -17.09 -3.10
C SER A 25 11.81 -17.33 -2.27
N THR A 26 11.71 -18.47 -1.58
CA THR A 26 10.63 -18.77 -0.63
C THR A 26 11.16 -19.57 0.55
N VAL A 27 10.69 -19.24 1.75
CA VAL A 27 10.95 -19.99 2.98
C VAL A 27 9.66 -20.26 3.74
N GLU A 28 9.64 -21.36 4.48
CA GLU A 28 8.63 -21.65 5.50
C GLU A 28 9.30 -21.99 6.82
N ALA A 29 8.77 -21.50 7.94
CA ALA A 29 9.28 -21.88 9.25
C ALA A 29 8.90 -23.34 9.54
N LYS A 30 9.83 -24.10 10.12
CA LYS A 30 9.64 -25.55 10.33
C LYS A 30 8.56 -25.88 11.36
N GLN A 31 8.41 -25.02 12.36
CA GLN A 31 7.52 -25.25 13.51
C GLN A 31 6.43 -24.20 13.67
N TYR A 32 6.54 -23.07 12.96
CA TYR A 32 5.64 -21.92 13.10
C TYR A 32 4.90 -21.65 11.79
N PRO A 33 3.69 -21.09 11.81
CA PRO A 33 2.91 -20.80 10.60
C PRO A 33 3.43 -19.57 9.82
N ILE A 34 4.75 -19.38 9.73
CA ILE A 34 5.41 -18.25 9.08
C ILE A 34 5.88 -18.66 7.68
N ILE A 35 5.58 -17.83 6.68
CA ILE A 35 6.06 -17.96 5.30
C ILE A 35 6.74 -16.64 4.93
N GLY A 36 7.83 -16.70 4.16
CA GLY A 36 8.43 -15.55 3.52
C GLY A 36 8.59 -15.78 2.03
N THR A 37 8.22 -14.80 1.22
CA THR A 37 8.48 -14.77 -0.23
C THR A 37 9.37 -13.56 -0.54
N GLN A 38 10.41 -13.77 -1.35
CA GLN A 38 11.21 -12.67 -1.88
C GLN A 38 10.53 -12.00 -3.09
N TRP A 39 9.66 -12.75 -3.78
CA TRP A 39 8.85 -12.31 -4.90
C TRP A 39 7.50 -11.76 -4.44
N HIS A 40 6.79 -11.10 -5.36
CA HIS A 40 5.59 -10.31 -5.10
C HIS A 40 4.31 -10.96 -5.68
N PRO A 41 3.64 -11.86 -4.96
CA PRO A 41 2.42 -12.53 -5.44
C PRO A 41 1.27 -11.55 -5.72
N GLU A 42 1.19 -10.44 -4.99
CA GLU A 42 0.13 -9.44 -5.10
C GLU A 42 0.15 -8.70 -6.44
N LYS A 43 1.35 -8.45 -6.98
CA LYS A 43 1.54 -7.66 -8.20
C LYS A 43 0.86 -8.28 -9.42
N ASN A 44 0.84 -9.61 -9.51
CA ASN A 44 0.32 -10.35 -10.66
C ASN A 44 -1.13 -9.97 -11.01
N LEU A 45 -1.95 -9.64 -10.01
CA LEU A 45 -3.36 -9.32 -10.20
C LEU A 45 -3.68 -7.82 -10.13
N PHE A 46 -2.88 -7.04 -9.37
CA PHE A 46 -3.27 -5.70 -8.97
C PHE A 46 -2.36 -4.57 -9.47
N GLU A 47 -1.15 -4.87 -9.95
CA GLU A 47 -0.18 -3.84 -10.34
C GLU A 47 0.12 -3.85 -11.84
N TRP A 48 -0.15 -2.74 -12.52
CA TRP A 48 -0.01 -2.62 -13.98
C TRP A 48 0.95 -1.48 -14.34
N THR A 49 2.24 -1.70 -14.13
CA THR A 49 3.30 -0.74 -14.50
C THR A 49 4.04 -1.20 -15.75
N SER A 50 4.45 -0.26 -16.60
CA SER A 50 5.29 -0.53 -17.77
C SER A 50 6.78 -0.68 -17.45
N THR A 51 7.19 -0.36 -16.22
CA THR A 51 8.61 -0.36 -15.80
C THR A 51 9.09 -1.70 -15.25
N GLU A 52 8.17 -2.62 -14.93
CA GLU A 52 8.48 -3.93 -14.36
C GLU A 52 7.88 -5.02 -15.25
N ALA A 53 8.59 -6.14 -15.40
CA ALA A 53 8.09 -7.31 -16.13
C ALA A 53 7.22 -8.17 -15.20
N ILE A 54 6.01 -7.68 -14.88
CA ILE A 54 5.07 -8.38 -14.00
C ILE A 54 4.30 -9.44 -14.81
N PRO A 55 4.30 -10.72 -14.38
CA PRO A 55 3.52 -11.74 -15.06
C PRO A 55 2.01 -11.58 -14.80
N HIS A 56 1.24 -11.40 -15.88
CA HIS A 56 -0.23 -11.30 -15.82
C HIS A 56 -0.95 -12.49 -16.48
N GLY A 57 -0.22 -13.55 -16.82
CA GLY A 57 -0.80 -14.78 -17.40
C GLY A 57 -1.68 -15.54 -16.41
N ALA A 58 -2.47 -16.49 -16.93
CA ALA A 58 -3.41 -17.28 -16.14
C ALA A 58 -2.75 -18.02 -14.96
N ASP A 59 -1.53 -18.53 -15.15
CA ASP A 59 -0.81 -19.24 -14.09
C ASP A 59 -0.29 -18.29 -13.00
N ALA A 60 0.11 -17.07 -13.37
CA ALA A 60 0.51 -16.04 -12.42
C ALA A 60 -0.68 -15.59 -11.54
N ALA A 61 -1.86 -15.48 -12.15
CA ALA A 61 -3.11 -15.21 -11.46
C ALA A 61 -3.49 -16.34 -10.48
N LYS A 62 -3.43 -17.61 -10.93
CA LYS A 62 -3.69 -18.78 -10.08
C LYS A 62 -2.71 -18.86 -8.91
N LEU A 63 -1.43 -18.57 -9.14
CA LEU A 63 -0.41 -18.55 -8.10
C LEU A 63 -0.71 -17.49 -7.04
N ALA A 64 -1.03 -16.26 -7.44
CA ALA A 64 -1.40 -15.19 -6.53
C ALA A 64 -2.61 -15.57 -5.65
N GLN A 65 -3.66 -16.11 -6.27
CA GLN A 65 -4.83 -16.57 -5.54
C GLN A 65 -4.50 -17.72 -4.57
N ARG A 66 -3.62 -18.66 -4.97
CA ARG A 66 -3.21 -19.78 -4.12
C ARG A 66 -2.47 -19.31 -2.88
N VAL A 67 -1.58 -18.33 -3.02
CA VAL A 67 -0.87 -17.72 -1.88
C VAL A 67 -1.83 -16.99 -0.96
N ALA A 68 -2.76 -16.19 -1.50
CA ALA A 68 -3.77 -15.50 -0.70
C ALA A 68 -4.65 -16.49 0.09
N ASN A 69 -5.11 -17.55 -0.57
CA ASN A 69 -5.91 -18.59 0.09
C ASN A 69 -5.14 -19.26 1.23
N LEU A 70 -3.86 -19.61 1.00
CA LEU A 70 -3.00 -20.21 2.02
C LEU A 70 -2.85 -19.29 3.24
N LEU A 71 -2.65 -17.99 3.04
CA LEU A 71 -2.53 -17.01 4.13
C LEU A 71 -3.82 -16.95 4.95
N VAL A 72 -4.97 -16.80 4.28
CA VAL A 72 -6.28 -16.71 4.96
C VAL A 72 -6.61 -18.03 5.68
N ASP A 73 -6.31 -19.19 5.08
CA ASP A 73 -6.53 -20.49 5.70
C ASP A 73 -5.66 -20.69 6.96
N ARG A 74 -4.44 -20.15 6.99
CA ARG A 74 -3.62 -20.12 8.20
C ARG A 74 -4.20 -19.17 9.25
N ALA A 75 -4.65 -17.99 8.84
CA ALA A 75 -5.26 -17.01 9.76
C ALA A 75 -6.53 -17.55 10.45
N ARG A 76 -7.36 -18.32 9.73
CA ARG A 76 -8.58 -18.97 10.26
C ARG A 76 -8.33 -19.97 11.40
N ARG A 77 -7.09 -20.42 11.59
CA ARG A 77 -6.72 -21.31 12.70
C ARG A 77 -6.55 -20.55 14.02
N SER A 78 -6.48 -19.23 13.97
CA SER A 78 -6.47 -18.38 15.15
C SER A 78 -7.87 -18.33 15.78
N CYS A 79 -7.93 -18.35 17.11
CA CYS A 79 -9.16 -18.12 17.86
C CYS A 79 -9.40 -16.63 18.16
N HIS A 80 -8.58 -15.72 17.62
CA HIS A 80 -8.70 -14.28 17.85
C HIS A 80 -10.04 -13.75 17.31
N LYS A 81 -10.83 -13.12 18.20
CA LYS A 81 -12.16 -12.58 17.90
C LYS A 81 -12.33 -11.23 18.60
N PRO A 82 -11.95 -10.11 17.95
CA PRO A 82 -12.19 -8.77 18.48
C PRO A 82 -13.69 -8.46 18.60
N SER A 83 -14.03 -7.43 19.37
CA SER A 83 -15.41 -6.96 19.46
C SER A 83 -15.89 -6.34 18.14
N PRO A 84 -17.20 -6.36 17.81
CA PRO A 84 -17.70 -5.73 16.59
C PRO A 84 -17.32 -4.25 16.44
N ALA A 85 -17.33 -3.49 17.55
CA ALA A 85 -16.94 -2.08 17.54
C ALA A 85 -15.45 -1.90 17.19
N GLU A 86 -14.57 -2.71 17.78
CA GLU A 86 -13.14 -2.67 17.46
C GLU A 86 -12.86 -3.05 16.00
N VAL A 87 -13.60 -4.03 15.46
CA VAL A 87 -13.50 -4.38 14.03
C VAL A 87 -13.92 -3.20 13.16
N GLU A 88 -15.06 -2.58 13.44
CA GLU A 88 -15.57 -1.44 12.66
C GLU A 88 -14.57 -0.29 12.60
N ASP A 89 -13.90 0.03 13.70
CA ASP A 89 -12.93 1.12 13.78
C ASP A 89 -11.61 0.81 13.04
N LEU A 90 -11.19 -0.45 12.96
CA LEU A 90 -9.87 -0.85 12.45
C LEU A 90 -9.86 -1.35 10.99
N LEU A 91 -11.03 -1.55 10.37
CA LEU A 91 -11.11 -2.03 9.00
C LEU A 91 -10.51 -1.04 7.99
N ILE A 92 -9.89 -1.59 6.94
CA ILE A 92 -9.31 -0.79 5.84
C ILE A 92 -10.35 0.08 5.11
N TYR A 93 -11.64 -0.21 5.27
CA TYR A 93 -12.76 0.55 4.70
C TYR A 93 -12.84 1.99 5.21
N ASN A 94 -12.23 2.28 6.36
CA ASN A 94 -12.19 3.62 6.94
C ASN A 94 -11.17 4.55 6.25
N TYR A 95 -10.44 4.06 5.24
CA TYR A 95 -9.36 4.78 4.58
C TYR A 95 -9.55 4.85 3.07
N SER A 96 -9.24 6.01 2.48
CA SER A 96 -9.28 6.23 1.03
C SER A 96 -7.89 6.13 0.43
N PRO A 97 -7.62 5.18 -0.49
CA PRO A 97 -6.33 5.10 -1.15
C PRO A 97 -6.12 6.30 -2.08
N VAL A 98 -4.88 6.80 -2.15
CA VAL A 98 -4.49 7.87 -3.08
C VAL A 98 -3.83 7.25 -4.29
N TYR A 99 -4.42 7.46 -5.47
CA TYR A 99 -3.83 7.03 -6.73
C TYR A 99 -2.82 8.08 -7.24
N PRO A 100 -1.54 7.72 -7.45
CA PRO A 100 -0.59 8.65 -8.06
C PRO A 100 -1.04 8.97 -9.48
N ALA A 101 -0.97 10.25 -9.87
CA ALA A 101 -1.29 10.66 -11.24
C ALA A 101 -0.41 9.89 -12.24
N LYS A 102 -0.94 9.57 -13.43
CA LYS A 102 -0.14 8.95 -14.50
C LYS A 102 1.13 9.77 -14.71
N GLY A 103 2.29 9.15 -14.47
CA GLY A 103 3.60 9.78 -14.63
C GLY A 103 4.14 10.56 -13.43
N SER A 104 3.43 10.64 -12.29
CA SER A 104 4.05 11.18 -11.07
C SER A 104 4.99 10.13 -10.48
N SER A 105 6.29 10.44 -10.44
CA SER A 105 7.24 9.74 -9.56
C SER A 105 6.65 9.67 -8.15
N LYS A 106 6.89 8.56 -7.44
CA LYS A 106 6.40 8.36 -6.08
C LYS A 106 6.93 9.50 -5.19
N LEU A 107 6.15 10.57 -5.03
CA LEU A 107 6.44 11.63 -4.08
C LEU A 107 6.54 10.99 -2.69
N SER A 108 7.57 11.33 -1.95
CA SER A 108 7.73 10.90 -0.56
C SER A 108 6.56 11.39 0.29
N ALA A 109 6.32 10.76 1.44
CA ALA A 109 5.26 11.18 2.35
C ALA A 109 5.40 12.66 2.76
N GLU A 110 6.63 13.15 2.91
CA GLU A 110 6.93 14.54 3.23
C GLU A 110 6.56 15.50 2.09
N GLU A 111 6.87 15.13 0.85
CA GLU A 111 6.52 15.94 -0.32
C GLU A 111 4.99 16.03 -0.50
N ARG A 112 4.27 14.96 -0.15
CA ARG A 112 2.80 14.93 -0.17
C ARG A 112 2.19 15.82 0.91
N LEU A 113 2.71 15.78 2.13
CA LEU A 113 2.25 16.63 3.23
C LEU A 113 2.49 18.11 2.90
N ASN A 114 3.67 18.42 2.36
CA ASN A 114 4.00 19.78 1.94
C ASN A 114 3.10 20.29 0.80
N LYS A 115 2.69 19.40 -0.11
CA LYS A 115 1.70 19.75 -1.14
C LYS A 115 0.32 20.06 -0.53
N GLN A 116 -0.18 19.22 0.38
CA GLN A 116 -1.46 19.45 1.05
C GLN A 116 -1.48 20.74 1.88
N LEU A 117 -0.41 21.03 2.63
CA LEU A 117 -0.29 22.27 3.40
C LEU A 117 -0.33 23.51 2.51
N ARG A 118 0.31 23.47 1.33
CA ARG A 118 0.28 24.57 0.36
C ARG A 118 -1.11 24.78 -0.24
N GLU A 119 -1.82 23.71 -0.56
CA GLU A 119 -3.18 23.78 -1.11
C GLU A 119 -4.18 24.35 -0.09
N MET A 120 -4.06 23.97 1.18
CA MET A 120 -4.87 24.57 2.27
C MET A 120 -4.58 26.06 2.44
N ALA A 121 -3.32 26.47 2.44
CA ALA A 121 -2.94 27.89 2.56
C ALA A 121 -3.48 28.74 1.39
N LEU A 122 -3.46 28.20 0.17
CA LEU A 122 -4.03 28.86 -1.01
C LEU A 122 -5.55 29.00 -0.94
N SER A 123 -6.24 27.98 -0.43
CA SER A 123 -7.69 28.01 -0.17
C SER A 123 -8.08 29.09 0.85
N GLU A 124 -7.32 29.22 1.94
CA GLU A 124 -7.55 30.24 2.96
C GLU A 124 -7.29 31.67 2.43
N ALA A 125 -6.24 31.85 1.63
CA ALA A 125 -5.94 33.14 1.00
C ALA A 125 -7.08 33.60 0.07
N ASN A 126 -7.56 32.70 -0.80
CA ASN A 126 -8.70 32.98 -1.69
C ASN A 126 -9.99 33.30 -0.92
N SER A 127 -10.23 32.62 0.20
CA SER A 127 -11.38 32.89 1.08
C SER A 127 -11.30 34.28 1.71
N ARG A 128 -10.12 34.71 2.16
CA ARG A 128 -9.89 36.04 2.73
C ARG A 128 -10.07 37.16 1.70
N ASP A 129 -9.60 36.96 0.48
CA ASP A 129 -9.74 37.97 -0.57
C ASP A 129 -11.20 38.15 -1.02
N ARG A 130 -11.98 37.06 -1.07
CA ARG A 130 -13.44 37.14 -1.30
C ARG A 130 -14.17 37.91 -0.21
N LEU A 131 -13.80 37.70 1.06
CA LEU A 131 -14.37 38.45 2.19
C LEU A 131 -14.04 39.95 2.13
N LYS A 132 -12.81 40.30 1.74
CA LYS A 132 -12.43 41.71 1.54
C LYS A 132 -13.20 42.36 0.39
N ALA A 133 -13.39 41.64 -0.73
CA ALA A 133 -14.16 42.13 -1.85
C ALA A 133 -15.63 42.38 -1.48
N ALA A 134 -16.27 41.43 -0.79
CA ALA A 134 -17.66 41.56 -0.33
C ALA A 134 -17.83 42.71 0.67
N ARG A 135 -16.85 42.93 1.56
CA ARG A 135 -16.87 44.06 2.51
C ARG A 135 -16.78 45.41 1.78
N LYS A 136 -15.90 45.53 0.78
CA LYS A 136 -15.75 46.74 -0.03
C LYS A 136 -17.00 47.06 -0.85
N GLU A 137 -17.67 46.03 -1.35
CA GLU A 137 -18.95 46.17 -2.07
C GLU A 137 -20.09 46.62 -1.14
N LYS A 138 -20.16 46.05 0.07
CA LYS A 138 -21.12 46.47 1.11
C LYS A 138 -20.90 47.92 1.55
N GLU A 139 -19.66 48.35 1.70
CA GLU A 139 -19.31 49.74 2.03
C GLU A 139 -19.68 50.71 0.89
N LYS A 140 -19.55 50.29 -0.37
CA LYS A 140 -19.98 51.07 -1.53
C LYS A 140 -21.51 51.22 -1.61
N LEU A 141 -22.25 50.15 -1.32
CA LEU A 141 -23.72 50.16 -1.27
C LEU A 141 -24.27 51.02 -0.12
N ALA A 142 -23.57 51.10 1.01
CA ALA A 142 -23.96 51.92 2.15
C ALA A 142 -23.73 53.44 1.94
N GLN A 143 -23.05 53.84 0.86
CA GLN A 143 -22.78 55.23 0.49
C GLN A 143 -23.68 55.74 -0.65
N THR A 144 -24.69 54.95 -1.04
CA THR A 144 -25.71 55.30 -2.06
C THR A 144 -27.07 55.40 -1.38
#